data_AF-A0A6I9Q0S9-F1
#
_entry.id   AF-A0A6I9Q0S9-F1
#
_cell.length_a   1.000
_cell.length_b   1.000
_cell.length_c   1.000
_cell.angle_alpha   90.00
_cell.angle_beta   90.00
_cell.angle_gamma   90.00
#
_symmetry.space_group_name_H-M   'P 1'
#
loop_
_entity.id
_entity.type
_entity.pdbx_description
1 polymer ?
#
loop_
_entity_poly.entity_id
_entity_poly.type
_entity_poly.pdbx_seq_one_letter_code
_entity_poly.pdbx_strand_id
1 'polypeptide(L)'
;MADGVLDCSNRKLVSIPDDIPSHVSSVNLFGNLIEQINRGSFGNLSKLNILFLSSNQINYVEDGSFIHLCALTQLYMDSNKLTDLTGKLFQGLSNLTMLDLSENSIQFIHTSAFQFLSSLQTVRLDSNNLQQVSDLLPILQLPNIQKLSIRHTPFSSFETKDLPLNVSSSLKVLDLYNSKLEKFSITTDIFPYLEIINFTGSGMDSGLKWDVPDKTLLRNITQLPGEP
;
A
#
# COMPACT_ATOMS: atom_id res chain seq x y z
N MET A 1 -14.99 -27.89 -5.21
CA MET A 1 -14.67 -26.61 -4.57
C MET A 1 -13.31 -26.78 -3.94
N ALA A 2 -12.34 -25.90 -4.22
CA ALA A 2 -11.05 -25.99 -3.56
C ALA A 2 -11.27 -25.78 -2.05
N ASP A 3 -10.74 -26.68 -1.22
CA ASP A 3 -10.94 -26.67 0.22
C ASP A 3 -10.53 -25.31 0.81
N GLY A 4 -11.46 -24.62 1.47
CA GLY A 4 -11.20 -23.40 2.23
C GLY A 4 -11.44 -22.06 1.51
N VAL A 5 -12.01 -22.03 0.30
CA VAL A 5 -12.40 -20.76 -0.35
C VAL A 5 -13.88 -20.45 -0.11
N LEU A 6 -14.19 -19.27 0.43
CA LEU A 6 -15.54 -18.75 0.59
C LEU A 6 -15.77 -17.53 -0.31
N ASP A 7 -16.73 -17.63 -1.23
CA ASP A 7 -17.08 -16.54 -2.14
C ASP A 7 -18.42 -15.87 -1.78
N CYS A 8 -18.32 -14.64 -1.28
CA CYS A 8 -19.41 -13.76 -0.90
C CYS A 8 -19.48 -12.50 -1.80
N SER A 9 -18.83 -12.52 -2.96
CA SER A 9 -18.74 -11.35 -3.83
C SER A 9 -20.07 -10.97 -4.49
N ASN A 10 -20.28 -9.68 -4.74
CA ASN A 10 -21.45 -9.14 -5.45
C ASN A 10 -22.82 -9.51 -4.86
N ARG A 11 -22.90 -9.64 -3.54
CA ARG A 11 -24.12 -10.05 -2.82
C ARG A 11 -24.88 -8.90 -2.17
N LYS A 12 -24.45 -7.65 -2.41
CA LYS A 12 -25.00 -6.44 -1.79
C LYS A 12 -24.93 -6.47 -0.25
N LEU A 13 -23.91 -7.15 0.29
CA LEU A 13 -23.69 -7.21 1.73
C LEU A 13 -23.35 -5.82 2.26
N VAL A 14 -24.00 -5.41 3.34
CA VAL A 14 -23.72 -4.12 4.02
C VAL A 14 -22.77 -4.28 5.21
N SER A 15 -22.51 -5.53 5.61
CA SER A 15 -21.60 -5.91 6.69
C SER A 15 -20.91 -7.24 6.36
N ILE A 16 -19.81 -7.51 7.05
CA ILE A 16 -19.14 -8.81 7.00
C ILE A 16 -20.05 -9.85 7.70
N PRO A 17 -20.32 -11.02 7.09
CA PRO A 17 -21.09 -12.09 7.74
C PRO A 17 -20.40 -12.62 9.01
N ASP A 18 -21.17 -12.89 10.05
CA ASP A 18 -20.68 -13.37 11.35
C ASP A 18 -20.48 -14.90 11.41
N ASP A 19 -20.97 -15.62 10.40
CA ASP A 19 -20.97 -17.07 10.29
C ASP A 19 -19.87 -17.63 9.35
N ILE A 20 -18.84 -16.82 9.04
CA ILE A 20 -17.71 -17.27 8.21
C ILE A 20 -17.00 -18.46 8.90
N PRO A 21 -16.88 -19.63 8.23
CA PRO A 21 -16.26 -20.79 8.85
C PRO A 21 -14.77 -20.57 9.16
N SER A 22 -14.33 -20.88 10.37
CA SER A 22 -12.95 -20.62 10.84
C SER A 22 -11.83 -21.36 10.11
N HIS A 23 -12.17 -22.36 9.28
CA HIS A 23 -11.21 -23.15 8.53
C HIS A 23 -10.91 -22.59 7.13
N VAL A 24 -11.59 -21.53 6.70
CA VAL A 24 -11.37 -20.93 5.37
C VAL A 24 -9.97 -20.32 5.28
N SER A 25 -9.35 -20.52 4.13
CA SER A 25 -8.06 -19.96 3.74
C SER A 25 -8.20 -18.74 2.85
N SER A 26 -9.36 -18.55 2.20
CA SER A 26 -9.65 -17.35 1.41
C SER A 26 -11.10 -16.93 1.55
N VAL A 27 -11.32 -15.63 1.72
CA VAL A 27 -12.64 -15.00 1.77
C VAL A 27 -12.71 -13.90 0.73
N ASN A 28 -13.67 -14.00 -0.18
CA ASN A 28 -13.95 -13.00 -1.19
C ASN A 28 -15.20 -12.19 -0.85
N LEU A 29 -15.04 -10.93 -0.49
CA LEU A 29 -16.11 -9.96 -0.22
C LEU A 29 -16.15 -8.83 -1.27
N PHE A 30 -15.53 -9.05 -2.43
CA PHE A 30 -15.48 -8.10 -3.55
C PHE A 30 -16.87 -7.59 -3.95
N GLY A 31 -16.99 -6.30 -4.29
CA GLY A 31 -18.18 -5.78 -4.95
C GLY A 31 -19.43 -5.77 -4.05
N ASN A 32 -19.26 -5.46 -2.76
CA ASN A 32 -20.36 -5.35 -1.81
C ASN A 32 -20.58 -3.88 -1.38
N LEU A 33 -21.41 -3.65 -0.38
CA LEU A 33 -21.79 -2.33 0.14
C LEU A 33 -21.31 -2.15 1.59
N ILE A 34 -20.21 -2.80 1.97
CA ILE A 34 -19.68 -2.75 3.33
C ILE A 34 -19.10 -1.36 3.57
N GLU A 35 -19.58 -0.66 4.60
CA GLU A 35 -19.13 0.70 4.93
C GLU A 35 -18.12 0.73 6.07
N GLN A 36 -18.20 -0.24 6.98
CA GLN A 36 -17.40 -0.26 8.20
C GLN A 36 -16.89 -1.67 8.49
N ILE A 37 -15.67 -1.75 9.00
CA ILE A 37 -15.11 -2.96 9.58
C ILE A 37 -14.91 -2.68 11.07
N ASN A 38 -15.62 -3.43 11.90
CA ASN A 38 -15.55 -3.29 13.35
C ASN A 38 -14.67 -4.39 13.94
N ARG A 39 -14.22 -4.16 15.16
CA ARG A 39 -13.48 -5.17 15.91
C ARG A 39 -14.34 -6.42 16.08
N GLY A 40 -13.79 -7.56 15.68
CA GLY A 40 -14.50 -8.85 15.72
C GLY A 40 -15.31 -9.18 14.47
N SER A 41 -15.37 -8.29 13.46
CA SER A 41 -16.05 -8.59 12.17
C SER A 41 -15.51 -9.85 11.48
N PHE A 42 -14.25 -10.20 11.71
CA PHE A 42 -13.63 -11.42 11.18
C PHE A 42 -13.44 -12.53 12.23
N GLY A 43 -14.12 -12.46 13.38
CA GLY A 43 -14.05 -13.50 14.43
C GLY A 43 -12.64 -14.02 14.70
N ASN A 44 -12.48 -15.35 14.67
CA ASN A 44 -11.19 -16.03 14.77
C ASN A 44 -10.83 -16.76 13.45
N LEU A 45 -10.70 -16.00 12.36
CA LEU A 45 -10.23 -16.52 11.06
C LEU A 45 -8.69 -16.65 11.00
N SER A 46 -8.10 -17.34 11.97
CA SER A 46 -6.63 -17.49 12.11
C SER A 46 -5.95 -18.27 10.99
N LYS A 47 -6.71 -18.99 10.15
CA LYS A 47 -6.21 -19.71 8.97
C LYS A 47 -6.36 -18.93 7.67
N LEU A 48 -7.00 -17.76 7.71
CA LEU A 48 -7.24 -16.95 6.52
C LEU A 48 -5.92 -16.42 5.96
N ASN A 49 -5.67 -16.72 4.69
CA ASN A 49 -4.46 -16.36 3.98
C ASN A 49 -4.66 -15.18 3.01
N ILE A 50 -5.83 -15.11 2.37
CA ILE A 50 -6.18 -14.07 1.40
C ILE A 50 -7.56 -13.50 1.69
N LEU A 51 -7.65 -12.17 1.79
CA LEU A 51 -8.89 -11.45 2.02
C LEU A 51 -9.11 -10.40 0.93
N PHE A 52 -10.21 -10.53 0.19
CA PHE A 52 -10.64 -9.54 -0.80
C PHE A 52 -11.78 -8.69 -0.24
N LEU A 53 -11.54 -7.39 -0.09
CA LEU A 53 -12.50 -6.37 0.31
C LEU A 53 -12.64 -5.27 -0.75
N SER A 54 -12.07 -5.48 -1.94
CA SER A 54 -12.05 -4.48 -2.99
C SER A 54 -13.46 -4.12 -3.47
N SER A 55 -13.62 -2.90 -3.98
CA SER A 55 -14.91 -2.41 -4.50
C SER A 55 -16.04 -2.51 -3.46
N ASN A 56 -15.80 -1.95 -2.28
CA ASN A 56 -16.81 -1.77 -1.22
C ASN A 56 -16.98 -0.26 -0.96
N GLN A 57 -17.59 0.10 0.18
CA GLN A 57 -17.80 1.48 0.60
C GLN A 57 -17.06 1.79 1.90
N ILE A 58 -16.00 1.03 2.19
CA ILE A 58 -15.32 1.03 3.49
C ILE A 58 -14.68 2.41 3.69
N ASN A 59 -15.22 3.17 4.63
CA ASN A 59 -14.72 4.48 5.03
C ASN A 59 -14.13 4.47 6.44
N TYR A 60 -14.37 3.40 7.21
CA TYR A 60 -13.90 3.26 8.57
C TYR A 60 -13.50 1.82 8.88
N VAL A 61 -12.35 1.67 9.55
CA VAL A 61 -11.85 0.41 10.10
C VAL A 61 -11.47 0.66 11.54
N GLU A 62 -12.13 -0.04 12.47
CA GLU A 62 -11.79 0.05 13.89
C GLU A 62 -10.41 -0.54 14.16
N ASP A 63 -9.62 0.11 15.01
CA ASP A 63 -8.30 -0.36 15.44
C ASP A 63 -8.35 -1.81 15.94
N GLY A 64 -7.46 -2.67 15.40
CA GLY A 64 -7.41 -4.08 15.78
C GLY A 64 -8.50 -4.97 15.16
N SER A 65 -9.23 -4.49 14.15
CA SER A 65 -10.21 -5.31 13.40
C SER A 65 -9.60 -6.56 12.77
N PHE A 66 -8.30 -6.54 12.44
CA PHE A 66 -7.58 -7.66 11.83
C PHE A 66 -6.74 -8.49 12.82
N ILE A 67 -6.88 -8.28 14.14
CA ILE A 67 -5.95 -8.81 15.15
C ILE A 67 -5.82 -10.34 15.18
N HIS A 68 -6.85 -11.06 14.70
CA HIS A 68 -6.87 -12.53 14.68
C HIS A 68 -6.46 -13.12 13.32
N LEU A 69 -6.20 -12.29 12.30
CA LEU A 69 -5.83 -12.73 10.95
C LEU A 69 -4.33 -13.04 10.84
N CYS A 70 -3.80 -13.82 11.79
CA CYS A 70 -2.36 -14.02 11.95
C CYS A 70 -1.69 -14.71 10.76
N ALA A 71 -2.42 -15.48 9.95
CA ALA A 71 -1.91 -16.16 8.76
C ALA A 71 -2.11 -15.37 7.45
N LEU A 72 -2.66 -14.16 7.51
CA LEU A 72 -3.00 -13.38 6.33
C LEU A 72 -1.73 -12.90 5.64
N THR A 73 -1.63 -13.19 4.34
CA THR A 73 -0.48 -12.81 3.49
C THR A 73 -0.86 -11.77 2.45
N GLN A 74 -2.15 -11.72 2.06
CA GLN A 74 -2.64 -10.79 1.04
C GLN A 74 -3.94 -10.14 1.49
N LEU A 75 -3.97 -8.81 1.45
CA LEU A 75 -5.12 -7.99 1.80
C LEU A 75 -5.38 -7.00 0.67
N TYR A 76 -6.56 -7.10 0.07
CA TYR A 76 -7.00 -6.20 -0.99
C TYR A 76 -8.15 -5.34 -0.47
N MET A 77 -7.91 -4.04 -0.37
CA MET A 77 -8.86 -3.02 0.10
C MET A 77 -8.97 -1.86 -0.90
N ASP A 78 -8.60 -2.10 -2.14
CA ASP A 78 -8.68 -1.14 -3.23
C ASP A 78 -10.12 -0.77 -3.60
N SER A 79 -10.29 0.40 -4.23
CA SER A 79 -11.60 0.95 -4.64
C SER A 79 -12.58 1.02 -3.46
N ASN A 80 -12.16 1.69 -2.38
CA ASN A 80 -12.94 1.94 -1.17
C ASN A 80 -12.93 3.46 -0.86
N LYS A 81 -13.29 3.85 0.37
CA LYS A 81 -13.45 5.25 0.80
C LYS A 81 -12.57 5.62 1.99
N LEU A 82 -11.45 4.92 2.20
CA LEU A 82 -10.53 5.22 3.30
C LEU A 82 -9.87 6.58 3.07
N THR A 83 -9.82 7.40 4.12
CA THR A 83 -9.17 8.72 4.12
C THR A 83 -7.93 8.77 5.00
N ASP A 84 -7.91 7.99 6.09
CA ASP A 84 -6.88 8.05 7.11
C ASP A 84 -6.49 6.63 7.56
N LEU A 85 -5.19 6.39 7.72
CA LEU A 85 -4.67 5.13 8.27
C LEU A 85 -4.20 5.35 9.71
N THR A 86 -4.91 4.77 10.68
CA THR A 86 -4.59 4.87 12.10
C THR A 86 -3.43 3.96 12.50
N GLY A 87 -2.84 4.23 13.67
CA GLY A 87 -1.65 3.52 14.17
C GLY A 87 -1.82 2.04 14.50
N LYS A 88 -3.06 1.52 14.58
CA LYS A 88 -3.37 0.11 14.86
C LYS A 88 -4.37 -0.49 13.87
N LEU A 89 -4.59 0.17 12.74
CA LEU A 89 -5.49 -0.32 11.69
C LEU A 89 -5.09 -1.74 11.27
N PHE A 90 -3.80 -1.96 11.02
CA PHE A 90 -3.24 -3.25 10.57
C PHE A 90 -2.67 -4.12 11.71
N GLN A 91 -3.09 -3.90 12.96
CA GLN A 91 -2.60 -4.70 14.08
C GLN A 91 -2.95 -6.19 13.88
N GLY A 92 -1.95 -7.07 14.04
CA GLY A 92 -2.07 -8.52 13.91
C GLY A 92 -1.59 -9.09 12.56
N LEU A 93 -1.33 -8.24 11.57
CA LEU A 93 -0.98 -8.63 10.21
C LEU A 93 0.53 -8.83 9.98
N SER A 94 1.23 -9.51 10.90
CA SER A 94 2.69 -9.66 10.85
C SER A 94 3.22 -10.50 9.68
N ASN A 95 2.38 -11.37 9.11
CA ASN A 95 2.69 -12.21 7.95
C ASN A 95 2.24 -11.60 6.61
N LEU A 96 1.66 -10.40 6.61
CA LEU A 96 1.17 -9.76 5.41
C LEU A 96 2.34 -9.40 4.49
N THR A 97 2.31 -9.87 3.24
CA THR A 97 3.33 -9.60 2.22
C THR A 97 2.85 -8.65 1.14
N MET A 98 1.53 -8.61 0.89
CA MET A 98 0.88 -7.78 -0.14
C MET A 98 -0.28 -7.00 0.47
N LEU A 99 -0.26 -5.68 0.31
CA LEU A 99 -1.35 -4.79 0.69
C LEU A 99 -1.72 -3.88 -0.47
N ASP A 100 -2.98 -3.93 -0.90
CA ASP A 100 -3.54 -3.04 -1.89
C ASP A 100 -4.53 -2.06 -1.25
N LEU A 101 -4.20 -0.77 -1.30
CA LEU A 101 -5.01 0.36 -0.82
C LEU A 101 -5.30 1.35 -1.96
N SER A 102 -5.12 0.93 -3.20
CA SER A 102 -5.31 1.77 -4.37
C SER A 102 -6.75 2.29 -4.48
N GLU A 103 -6.95 3.41 -5.16
CA GLU A 103 -8.29 3.97 -5.41
C GLU A 103 -9.10 4.18 -4.11
N ASN A 104 -8.44 4.68 -3.08
CA ASN A 104 -9.09 5.23 -1.89
C ASN A 104 -8.95 6.76 -1.92
N SER A 105 -9.15 7.42 -0.79
CA SER A 105 -8.99 8.87 -0.64
C SER A 105 -7.95 9.20 0.45
N ILE A 106 -6.96 8.32 0.62
CA ILE A 106 -6.00 8.39 1.73
C ILE A 106 -5.17 9.66 1.58
N GLN A 107 -5.28 10.53 2.58
CA GLN A 107 -4.54 11.79 2.68
C GLN A 107 -3.59 11.81 3.86
N PHE A 108 -3.81 10.96 4.87
CA PHE A 108 -2.98 10.89 6.07
C PHE A 108 -2.66 9.43 6.44
N ILE A 109 -1.37 9.20 6.72
CA ILE A 109 -0.87 7.92 7.23
C ILE A 109 -0.22 8.19 8.58
N HIS A 110 -0.77 7.63 9.64
CA HIS A 110 -0.17 7.74 10.96
C HIS A 110 1.25 7.13 10.97
N THR A 111 2.17 7.73 11.73
CA THR A 111 3.58 7.31 11.79
C THR A 111 3.79 5.85 12.15
N SER A 112 2.85 5.28 12.92
CA SER A 112 2.87 3.88 13.34
C SER A 112 1.90 2.97 12.57
N ALA A 113 1.21 3.45 11.52
CA ALA A 113 0.16 2.68 10.83
C ALA A 113 0.67 1.32 10.31
N PHE A 114 1.91 1.28 9.83
CA PHE A 114 2.54 0.09 9.25
C PHE A 114 3.43 -0.68 10.24
N GLN A 115 3.52 -0.28 11.52
CA GLN A 115 4.51 -0.83 12.47
C GLN A 115 4.39 -2.34 12.71
N PHE A 116 3.20 -2.93 12.50
CA PHE A 116 2.95 -4.36 12.70
C PHE A 116 3.22 -5.21 11.44
N LEU A 117 3.49 -4.57 10.30
CA LEU A 117 3.59 -5.21 8.99
C LEU A 117 5.03 -5.65 8.68
N SER A 118 5.63 -6.44 9.59
CA SER A 118 7.05 -6.80 9.53
C SER A 118 7.45 -7.60 8.29
N SER A 119 6.53 -8.32 7.66
CA SER A 119 6.79 -9.15 6.47
C SER A 119 6.38 -8.47 5.15
N LEU A 120 5.94 -7.22 5.20
CA LEU A 120 5.35 -6.55 4.04
C LEU A 120 6.39 -6.28 2.96
N GLN A 121 6.10 -6.75 1.75
CA GLN A 121 6.99 -6.65 0.60
C GLN A 121 6.45 -5.71 -0.48
N THR A 122 5.13 -5.68 -0.66
CA THR A 122 4.48 -4.86 -1.67
C THR A 122 3.34 -4.05 -1.08
N VAL A 123 3.35 -2.74 -1.36
CA VAL A 123 2.26 -1.82 -1.05
C VAL A 123 1.86 -1.09 -2.32
N ARG A 124 0.56 -1.03 -2.59
CA ARG A 124 -0.02 -0.14 -3.60
C ARG A 124 -0.89 0.91 -2.94
N LEU A 125 -0.61 2.16 -3.27
CA LEU A 125 -1.31 3.37 -2.82
C LEU A 125 -1.72 4.22 -4.04
N ASP A 126 -1.88 3.57 -5.19
CA ASP A 126 -2.20 4.24 -6.45
C ASP A 126 -3.51 5.03 -6.31
N SER A 127 -3.61 6.18 -6.95
CA SER A 127 -4.84 7.00 -6.97
C SER A 127 -5.37 7.35 -5.56
N ASN A 128 -4.48 7.75 -4.66
CA ASN A 128 -4.81 8.33 -3.35
C ASN A 128 -4.47 9.82 -3.29
N ASN A 129 -4.77 10.47 -2.16
CA ASN A 129 -4.64 11.92 -1.97
C ASN A 129 -3.39 12.33 -1.18
N LEU A 130 -2.30 11.56 -1.26
CA LEU A 130 -1.03 11.87 -0.61
C LEU A 130 -0.39 13.11 -1.23
N GLN A 131 0.03 14.07 -0.41
CA GLN A 131 0.41 15.42 -0.87
C GLN A 131 1.92 15.62 -0.92
N GLN A 132 2.71 14.79 -0.24
CA GLN A 132 4.15 14.95 -0.10
C GLN A 132 4.86 13.61 0.11
N VAL A 133 6.15 13.57 -0.21
CA VAL A 133 6.99 12.36 -0.06
C VAL A 133 7.13 11.92 1.40
N SER A 134 7.07 12.85 2.35
CA SER A 134 7.13 12.55 3.78
C SER A 134 5.93 11.73 4.27
N ASP A 135 4.80 11.74 3.57
CA ASP A 135 3.64 10.89 3.88
C ASP A 135 3.98 9.38 3.70
N LEU A 136 5.04 9.06 2.93
CA LEU A 136 5.48 7.71 2.65
C LEU A 136 6.43 7.14 3.73
N LEU A 137 6.89 7.98 4.68
CA LEU A 137 7.86 7.58 5.70
C LEU A 137 7.51 6.29 6.45
N PRO A 138 6.26 6.05 6.88
CA PRO A 138 5.91 4.82 7.60
C PRO A 138 6.13 3.55 6.79
N ILE A 139 6.12 3.65 5.45
CA ILE A 139 6.31 2.52 4.53
C ILE A 139 7.79 2.37 4.19
N LEU A 140 8.49 3.48 3.96
CA LEU A 140 9.92 3.47 3.59
C LEU A 140 10.81 2.88 4.69
N GLN A 141 10.36 2.93 5.95
CA GLN A 141 11.06 2.37 7.12
C GLN A 141 10.80 0.88 7.35
N LEU A 142 9.92 0.24 6.56
CA LEU A 142 9.64 -1.18 6.73
C LEU A 142 10.86 -2.03 6.35
N PRO A 143 11.20 -3.06 7.15
CA PRO A 143 12.45 -3.80 6.97
C PRO A 143 12.47 -4.60 5.65
N ASN A 144 11.32 -5.09 5.21
CA ASN A 144 11.20 -6.03 4.10
C ASN A 144 10.51 -5.45 2.86
N ILE A 145 10.27 -4.14 2.80
CA ILE A 145 9.58 -3.53 1.67
C ILE A 145 10.45 -3.65 0.40
N GLN A 146 9.84 -4.09 -0.69
CA GLN A 146 10.52 -4.27 -1.98
C GLN A 146 9.89 -3.43 -3.08
N LYS A 147 8.55 -3.34 -3.09
CA LYS A 147 7.80 -2.62 -4.10
C LYS A 147 6.80 -1.64 -3.49
N LEU A 148 6.86 -0.40 -3.94
CA LEU A 148 5.93 0.66 -3.62
C LEU A 148 5.36 1.22 -4.91
N SER A 149 4.05 1.19 -5.03
CA SER A 149 3.32 1.82 -6.13
C SER A 149 2.53 3.01 -5.59
N ILE A 150 2.76 4.18 -6.18
CA ILE A 150 2.12 5.47 -5.87
C ILE A 150 1.81 6.19 -7.18
N ARG A 151 1.16 5.47 -8.08
CA ARG A 151 0.73 5.96 -9.39
C ARG A 151 -0.41 6.96 -9.20
N HIS A 152 -0.50 7.95 -10.08
CA HIS A 152 -1.61 8.92 -10.07
C HIS A 152 -1.81 9.66 -8.74
N THR A 153 -0.78 9.79 -7.91
CA THR A 153 -0.84 10.61 -6.69
C THR A 153 -0.67 12.11 -7.04
N PRO A 154 -1.27 13.04 -6.27
CA PRO A 154 -1.33 14.45 -6.63
C PRO A 154 -0.08 15.27 -6.31
N PHE A 155 0.88 14.73 -5.54
CA PHE A 155 2.08 15.49 -5.18
C PHE A 155 2.89 15.90 -6.42
N SER A 156 3.29 17.17 -6.48
CA SER A 156 3.99 17.77 -7.64
C SER A 156 5.50 17.58 -7.60
N SER A 157 6.07 17.25 -6.43
CA SER A 157 7.50 17.04 -6.27
C SER A 157 7.81 15.78 -5.47
N PHE A 158 8.76 14.99 -5.98
CA PHE A 158 9.39 13.92 -5.23
C PHE A 158 10.85 14.28 -4.92
N GLU A 159 11.17 14.67 -3.68
CA GLU A 159 12.55 15.05 -3.33
C GLU A 159 13.02 14.32 -2.07
N THR A 160 14.12 13.56 -2.16
CA THR A 160 14.61 12.79 -1.01
C THR A 160 15.25 13.65 0.07
N LYS A 161 15.55 14.92 -0.21
CA LYS A 161 16.00 15.89 0.81
C LYS A 161 14.92 16.20 1.86
N ASP A 162 13.64 15.98 1.51
CA ASP A 162 12.50 16.21 2.39
C ASP A 162 12.25 15.01 3.32
N LEU A 163 13.05 13.94 3.18
CA LEU A 163 13.05 12.78 4.05
C LEU A 163 14.19 12.89 5.10
N PRO A 164 14.01 12.33 6.32
CA PRO A 164 15.06 12.29 7.32
C PRO A 164 16.29 11.50 6.85
N LEU A 165 17.48 12.03 7.11
CA LEU A 165 18.77 11.46 6.67
C LEU A 165 19.09 10.07 7.25
N ASN A 166 18.39 9.66 8.31
CA ASN A 166 18.58 8.36 8.97
C ASN A 166 17.70 7.24 8.39
N VAL A 167 16.92 7.52 7.34
CA VAL A 167 16.10 6.52 6.67
C VAL A 167 16.92 5.83 5.58
N SER A 168 16.93 4.51 5.59
CA SER A 168 17.51 3.68 4.53
C SER A 168 16.50 2.60 4.17
N SER A 169 15.90 2.73 2.99
CA SER A 169 14.82 1.84 2.55
C SER A 169 15.36 0.62 1.83
N SER A 170 14.74 -0.54 2.04
CA SER A 170 15.01 -1.78 1.30
C SER A 170 14.33 -1.83 -0.07
N LEU A 171 13.65 -0.75 -0.45
CA LEU A 171 12.88 -0.65 -1.69
C LEU A 171 13.73 -0.93 -2.93
N LYS A 172 13.20 -1.79 -3.80
CA LYS A 172 13.79 -2.17 -5.09
C LYS A 172 13.04 -1.57 -6.27
N VAL A 173 11.72 -1.44 -6.14
CA VAL A 173 10.83 -0.96 -7.20
C VAL A 173 9.98 0.19 -6.67
N LEU A 174 10.11 1.35 -7.31
CA LEU A 174 9.27 2.52 -7.08
C LEU A 174 8.46 2.82 -8.34
N ASP A 175 7.15 2.66 -8.26
CA ASP A 175 6.25 2.97 -9.38
C ASP A 175 5.55 4.31 -9.16
N LEU A 176 5.90 5.28 -9.99
CA LEU A 176 5.39 6.65 -9.99
C LEU A 176 4.61 6.95 -11.28
N TYR A 177 4.16 5.92 -12.01
CA TYR A 177 3.52 6.05 -13.33
C TYR A 177 2.36 7.05 -13.32
N ASN A 178 2.36 7.95 -14.31
CA ASN A 178 1.35 8.98 -14.55
C ASN A 178 0.98 9.78 -13.28
N SER A 179 1.97 10.02 -12.42
CA SER A 179 1.90 11.04 -11.38
C SER A 179 2.24 12.40 -11.99
N LYS A 180 1.56 13.47 -11.58
CA LYS A 180 1.72 14.82 -12.16
C LYS A 180 2.97 15.53 -11.61
N LEU A 181 4.11 14.86 -11.66
CA LEU A 181 5.36 15.37 -11.11
C LEU A 181 5.91 16.49 -11.99
N GLU A 182 6.18 17.62 -11.36
CA GLU A 182 6.96 18.71 -11.93
C GLU A 182 8.44 18.57 -11.58
N LYS A 183 8.75 17.88 -10.46
CA LYS A 183 10.12 17.67 -10.00
C LYS A 183 10.33 16.29 -9.40
N PHE A 184 11.43 15.65 -9.77
CA PHE A 184 11.94 14.44 -9.15
C PHE A 184 13.42 14.61 -8.81
N SER A 185 13.79 14.37 -7.56
CA SER A 185 15.14 14.57 -7.06
C SER A 185 15.57 13.51 -6.04
N ILE A 186 16.72 12.89 -6.31
CA ILE A 186 17.40 11.99 -5.36
C ILE A 186 18.77 12.61 -5.04
N THR A 187 18.89 13.21 -3.86
CA THR A 187 20.12 13.89 -3.38
C THR A 187 20.64 13.31 -2.08
N THR A 188 19.99 12.28 -1.55
CA THR A 188 20.32 11.61 -0.28
C THR A 188 20.27 10.10 -0.48
N ASP A 189 21.10 9.36 0.25
CA ASP A 189 21.25 7.89 0.12
C ASP A 189 20.12 7.12 0.85
N ILE A 190 18.88 7.46 0.52
CA ILE A 190 17.68 6.82 1.10
C ILE A 190 17.39 5.47 0.43
N PHE A 191 17.85 5.28 -0.82
CA PHE A 191 17.44 4.19 -1.70
C PHE A 191 18.62 3.33 -2.22
N PRO A 192 19.45 2.75 -1.34
CA PRO A 192 20.68 2.06 -1.76
C PRO A 192 20.45 0.77 -2.57
N TYR A 193 19.23 0.23 -2.55
CA TYR A 193 18.84 -1.03 -3.23
C TYR A 193 17.85 -0.83 -4.38
N LEU A 194 17.58 0.42 -4.77
CA LEU A 194 16.58 0.71 -5.79
C LEU A 194 17.08 0.27 -7.17
N GLU A 195 16.29 -0.58 -7.82
CA GLU A 195 16.62 -1.26 -9.08
C GLU A 195 15.77 -0.71 -10.24
N ILE A 196 14.52 -0.34 -9.97
CA ILE A 196 13.54 0.07 -10.98
C ILE A 196 12.78 1.30 -10.49
N ILE A 197 12.68 2.31 -11.36
CA ILE A 197 11.77 3.43 -11.15
C ILE A 197 10.91 3.64 -12.39
N ASN A 198 9.59 3.48 -12.26
CA ASN A 198 8.65 3.66 -13.35
C ASN A 198 8.14 5.10 -13.36
N PHE A 199 8.44 5.84 -14.43
CA PHE A 199 8.00 7.23 -14.65
C PHE A 199 7.17 7.42 -15.92
N THR A 200 6.86 6.36 -16.64
CA THR A 200 6.16 6.48 -17.93
C THR A 200 4.85 7.24 -17.71
N GLY A 201 4.59 8.27 -18.52
CA GLY A 201 3.43 9.15 -18.38
C GLY A 201 3.51 10.19 -17.27
N SER A 202 4.54 10.22 -16.42
CA SER A 202 4.66 11.14 -15.26
C SER A 202 5.22 12.52 -15.62
N GLY A 203 4.76 13.10 -16.73
CA GLY A 203 5.19 14.44 -17.17
C GLY A 203 6.51 14.50 -17.94
N MET A 204 7.00 13.37 -18.47
CA MET A 204 8.15 13.39 -19.40
C MET A 204 7.88 14.25 -20.64
N ASP A 205 6.62 14.36 -21.07
CA ASP A 205 6.21 15.21 -22.18
C ASP A 205 5.95 16.67 -21.76
N SER A 206 6.02 17.02 -20.47
CA SER A 206 5.58 18.31 -19.91
C SER A 206 6.62 19.07 -19.08
N GLY A 207 7.90 18.72 -19.16
CA GLY A 207 8.96 19.49 -18.50
C GLY A 207 9.27 19.10 -17.05
N LEU A 208 9.07 17.82 -16.69
CA LEU A 208 9.58 17.24 -15.44
C LEU A 208 11.06 17.61 -15.22
N LYS A 209 11.37 18.24 -14.09
CA LYS A 209 12.75 18.50 -13.66
C LYS A 209 13.30 17.27 -12.96
N TRP A 210 14.33 16.68 -13.55
CA TRP A 210 15.04 15.52 -13.02
C TRP A 210 16.39 15.94 -12.43
N ASP A 211 16.63 15.68 -11.15
CA ASP A 211 17.88 16.05 -10.47
C ASP A 211 18.45 14.91 -9.61
N VAL A 212 19.50 14.28 -10.13
CA VAL A 212 20.27 13.23 -9.43
C VAL A 212 21.76 13.59 -9.60
N PRO A 213 22.28 14.49 -8.75
CA PRO A 213 23.62 15.04 -8.94
C PRO A 213 24.72 14.00 -8.69
N ASP A 214 24.50 13.09 -7.73
CA ASP A 214 25.36 11.94 -7.49
C ASP A 214 24.78 10.69 -8.13
N LYS A 215 25.36 10.30 -9.28
CA LYS A 215 24.94 9.10 -10.02
C LYS A 215 25.16 7.80 -9.23
N THR A 216 26.02 7.80 -8.21
CA THR A 216 26.24 6.60 -7.39
C THR A 216 25.02 6.24 -6.54
N LEU A 217 24.13 7.21 -6.26
CA LEU A 217 22.85 7.00 -5.58
C LEU A 217 21.88 6.12 -6.38
N LEU A 218 22.10 6.01 -7.70
CA LEU A 218 21.29 5.19 -8.62
C LEU A 218 22.10 4.05 -9.25
N ARG A 219 23.18 3.60 -8.61
CA ARG A 219 24.10 2.58 -9.15
C ARG A 219 23.45 1.24 -9.52
N ASN A 220 22.30 0.93 -8.91
CA ASN A 220 21.57 -0.33 -9.12
C ASN A 220 20.42 -0.19 -10.11
N ILE A 221 20.16 1.01 -10.65
CA ILE A 221 19.07 1.22 -11.60
C ILE A 221 19.34 0.45 -12.90
N THR A 222 18.41 -0.42 -13.24
CA THR A 222 18.45 -1.26 -14.44
C THR A 222 17.55 -0.75 -15.56
N GLN A 223 16.60 0.14 -15.22
CA GLN A 223 15.68 0.75 -16.17
C GLN A 223 15.58 2.24 -15.84
N LEU A 224 16.08 3.07 -16.76
CA LEU A 224 15.96 4.52 -16.68
C LEU A 224 14.69 5.00 -17.41
N PRO A 225 14.11 6.13 -16.98
CA PRO A 225 13.02 6.76 -17.72
C PRO A 225 13.42 7.06 -19.17
N GLY A 226 12.69 6.48 -20.14
CA GLY A 226 12.82 6.80 -21.57
C GLY A 226 13.60 5.80 -22.43
N GLU A 227 14.07 4.67 -21.88
CA GLU A 227 14.52 3.54 -22.71
C GLU A 227 13.36 2.56 -22.98
N PRO A 228 13.20 2.07 -24.23
CA PRO A 228 12.13 1.14 -24.61
C PRO A 228 12.24 -0.25 -23.96
#